data_AF-A0A2T2YCF3-F1
#
_entry.id   AF-A0A2T2YCF3-F1
#
_cell.length_a   1.000
_cell.length_b   1.000
_cell.length_c   1.000
_cell.angle_alpha   90.00
_cell.angle_beta   90.00
_cell.angle_gamma   90.00
#
_symmetry.space_group_name_H-M   'P 1'
#
loop_
_entity.id
_entity.type
_entity.pdbx_description
1 polymer ?
#
loop_
_entity_poly.entity_id
_entity_poly.type
_entity_poly.pdbx_seq_one_letter_code
_entity_poly.pdbx_strand_id
1 'polypeptide(L)'
;MIQTKKELQAADLQPLLQKFWELSGEKIKSIAQNYDTRQGSPVFTVKGQYTTRGWTEWTQGFQFGSAILQFDATGEQNFLEFGRNKTVEVMAPHVSHMGVHDHGFNNVSTYGNLLRLMQEGKTAFNQWEKNFYELALKISGAVQASRWTTTKSGGFIHSFNGPHSLFVDTIRSCRALMVSHRLGHVLQGENDVKINLLERALLHCQATAQFSVYYGEGRDSYDIWGRTAHESIFNTKDGNYRAPNSQQGYTGFSTWTRGLAWAMCGFAEELEFIQTIADEELARFGGRKEIEAFMLKAGQATCDFYIEHTPMDGIPYWDTGAPNLPKLGNYLNRAADPFNNQEPVDASAAAIGAQGLLRLGRFLQEKGETENGNKYWQTGLTVIQTLLQEPYLSTNPNHQGILLHSVYHWPNGWDYVPEGSSIPLGESSMWGDYHIREVALYLQKVINNEPYYTFYNGVK
;
A
#
# COMPACT_ATOMS: atom_id res chain seq x y z
N MET A 1 18.52 -14.08 1.65
CA MET A 1 17.28 -14.00 0.87
C MET A 1 16.21 -14.82 1.56
N ILE A 2 14.94 -14.53 1.27
CA ILE A 2 13.78 -15.18 1.90
C ILE A 2 13.87 -16.70 1.72
N GLN A 3 13.62 -17.46 2.80
CA GLN A 3 13.53 -18.91 2.75
C GLN A 3 12.07 -19.33 2.54
N THR A 4 11.63 -19.35 1.29
CA THR A 4 10.24 -19.68 0.92
C THR A 4 9.84 -21.09 1.36
N LYS A 5 8.73 -21.20 2.09
CA LYS A 5 8.13 -22.46 2.54
C LYS A 5 7.27 -23.06 1.43
N LYS A 6 7.83 -24.03 0.69
CA LYS A 6 7.19 -24.59 -0.52
C LYS A 6 5.90 -25.38 -0.28
N GLU A 7 5.78 -26.01 0.88
CA GLU A 7 4.64 -26.87 1.23
C GLU A 7 3.54 -26.12 2.00
N LEU A 8 3.73 -24.83 2.29
CA LEU A 8 2.74 -24.04 3.02
C LEU A 8 1.49 -23.83 2.16
N GLN A 9 0.32 -24.11 2.72
CA GLN A 9 -0.96 -23.86 2.10
C GLN A 9 -1.64 -22.68 2.80
N ALA A 10 -2.50 -21.95 2.07
CA ALA A 10 -3.25 -20.84 2.67
C ALA A 10 -4.10 -21.32 3.86
N ALA A 11 -4.69 -22.52 3.77
CA ALA A 11 -5.49 -23.13 4.83
C ALA A 11 -4.70 -23.35 6.14
N ASP A 12 -3.38 -23.55 6.06
CA ASP A 12 -2.53 -23.72 7.25
C ASP A 12 -2.47 -22.46 8.12
N LEU A 13 -2.83 -21.30 7.56
CA LEU A 13 -2.84 -20.02 8.27
C LEU A 13 -4.17 -19.74 8.99
N GLN A 14 -5.20 -20.57 8.80
CA GLN A 14 -6.53 -20.33 9.38
C GLN A 14 -6.51 -20.13 10.91
N PRO A 15 -5.78 -20.94 11.72
CA PRO A 15 -5.71 -20.71 13.17
C PRO A 15 -5.02 -19.38 13.53
N LEU A 16 -4.01 -18.97 12.76
CA LEU A 16 -3.30 -17.71 12.98
C LEU A 16 -4.20 -16.50 12.64
N LEU A 17 -4.98 -16.61 11.55
CA LEU A 17 -5.95 -15.59 11.15
C LEU A 17 -7.06 -15.42 12.21
N GLN A 18 -7.56 -16.52 12.79
CA GLN A 18 -8.55 -16.44 13.85
C GLN A 18 -8.04 -15.65 15.06
N LYS A 19 -6.85 -16.01 15.58
CA LYS A 19 -6.19 -15.28 16.68
C LYS A 19 -5.93 -13.81 16.31
N PHE A 20 -5.51 -13.55 15.08
CA PHE A 20 -5.27 -12.20 14.59
C PHE A 20 -6.52 -11.33 14.64
N TRP A 21 -7.68 -11.84 14.21
CA TRP A 21 -8.92 -11.06 14.19
C TRP A 21 -9.47 -10.76 15.59
N GLU A 22 -9.28 -11.66 16.55
CA GLU A 22 -9.58 -11.41 17.96
C GLU A 22 -8.77 -10.21 18.49
N LEU A 23 -7.45 -10.27 18.35
CA LEU A 23 -6.54 -9.19 18.77
C LEU A 23 -6.82 -7.88 18.02
N SER A 24 -7.02 -7.96 16.70
CA SER A 24 -7.32 -6.81 15.84
C SER A 24 -8.56 -6.05 16.34
N GLY A 25 -9.61 -6.77 16.72
CA GLY A 25 -10.84 -6.18 17.26
C GLY A 25 -10.61 -5.44 18.58
N GLU A 26 -9.79 -6.00 19.47
CA GLU A 26 -9.38 -5.35 20.73
C GLU A 26 -8.61 -4.05 20.47
N LYS A 27 -7.68 -4.06 19.50
CA LYS A 27 -6.90 -2.88 19.11
C LYS A 27 -7.80 -1.75 18.61
N ILE A 28 -8.71 -2.06 17.70
CA ILE A 28 -9.66 -1.07 17.15
C ILE A 28 -10.53 -0.48 18.26
N LYS A 29 -11.05 -1.31 19.16
CA LYS A 29 -11.85 -0.88 20.32
C LYS A 29 -11.04 0.05 21.24
N SER A 30 -9.78 -0.29 21.52
CA SER A 30 -8.89 0.52 22.34
C SER A 30 -8.61 1.90 21.75
N ILE A 31 -8.31 1.98 20.44
CA ILE A 31 -8.10 3.26 19.73
C ILE A 31 -9.39 4.10 19.78
N ALA A 32 -10.54 3.49 19.45
CA ALA A 32 -11.83 4.19 19.41
C ALA A 32 -12.23 4.80 20.77
N GLN A 33 -11.84 4.17 21.87
CA GLN A 33 -12.14 4.64 23.24
C GLN A 33 -11.17 5.71 23.74
N ASN A 34 -9.88 5.62 23.35
CA ASN A 34 -8.81 6.35 24.03
C ASN A 34 -8.11 7.41 23.17
N TYR A 35 -8.25 7.37 21.85
CA TYR A 35 -7.58 8.33 20.96
C TYR A 35 -8.36 9.65 20.85
N ASP A 36 -7.69 10.76 21.12
CA ASP A 36 -8.27 12.10 20.97
C ASP A 36 -8.16 12.60 19.52
N THR A 37 -9.24 12.40 18.77
CA THR A 37 -9.35 12.83 17.36
C THR A 37 -9.15 14.34 17.12
N ARG A 38 -9.21 15.19 18.15
CA ARG A 38 -8.93 16.63 18.01
C ARG A 38 -7.45 16.91 17.72
N GLN A 39 -6.58 15.92 17.90
CA GLN A 39 -5.14 16.05 17.64
C GLN A 39 -4.77 15.82 16.16
N GLY A 40 -5.73 15.43 15.31
CA GLY A 40 -5.49 15.01 13.92
C GLY A 40 -5.50 13.49 13.78
N SER A 41 -5.10 12.99 12.61
CA SER A 41 -5.13 11.55 12.36
C SER A 41 -4.05 10.77 13.15
N PRO A 42 -4.36 9.55 13.62
CA PRO A 42 -3.35 8.68 14.22
C PRO A 42 -2.38 8.16 13.16
N VAL A 43 -1.07 8.32 13.40
CA VAL A 43 -0.03 7.99 12.40
C VAL A 43 0.79 6.77 12.82
N PHE A 44 1.43 6.84 13.99
CA PHE A 44 2.26 5.77 14.55
C PHE A 44 2.14 5.77 16.08
N THR A 45 2.57 4.68 16.73
CA THR A 45 2.53 4.59 18.19
C THR A 45 3.83 5.09 18.83
N VAL A 46 3.70 5.64 20.04
CA VAL A 46 4.81 5.98 20.94
C VAL A 46 4.48 5.36 22.29
N LYS A 47 5.34 4.46 22.77
CA LYS A 47 5.08 3.64 23.97
C LYS A 47 3.75 2.89 23.85
N GLY A 48 3.45 2.40 22.64
CA GLY A 48 2.24 1.66 22.33
C GLY A 48 0.94 2.46 22.27
N GLN A 49 0.98 3.80 22.31
CA GLN A 49 -0.20 4.65 22.13
C GLN A 49 -0.08 5.45 20.83
N TYR A 50 -1.12 5.47 19.99
CA TYR A 50 -1.12 6.23 18.75
C TYR A 50 -0.99 7.73 19.03
N THR A 51 -0.18 8.39 18.20
CA THR A 51 0.00 9.84 18.19
C THR A 51 -0.23 10.41 16.79
N THR A 52 -0.40 11.73 16.74
CA THR A 52 -0.57 12.52 15.50
C THR A 52 0.78 12.96 14.93
N ARG A 53 0.77 13.40 13.67
CA ARG A 53 1.86 14.17 13.09
C ARG A 53 1.28 15.36 12.33
N GLY A 54 1.25 16.53 12.98
CA GLY A 54 0.46 17.69 12.55
C GLY A 54 0.73 18.32 11.17
N TRP A 55 1.63 17.77 10.35
CA TRP A 55 1.75 18.16 8.94
C TRP A 55 0.90 17.30 7.99
N THR A 56 0.32 16.19 8.47
CA THR A 56 -0.35 15.22 7.61
C THR A 56 -1.59 14.59 8.23
N GLU A 57 -2.56 14.28 7.37
CA GLU A 57 -3.82 13.60 7.69
C GLU A 57 -3.99 12.30 6.84
N TRP A 58 -2.93 11.88 6.14
CA TRP A 58 -3.00 10.84 5.11
C TRP A 58 -3.39 9.44 5.63
N THR A 59 -3.38 9.22 6.95
CA THR A 59 -3.65 7.92 7.58
C THR A 59 -5.08 7.78 8.10
N GLN A 60 -5.91 8.82 8.03
CA GLN A 60 -7.24 8.80 8.66
C GLN A 60 -8.15 7.72 8.08
N GLY A 61 -8.09 7.50 6.75
CA GLY A 61 -8.87 6.46 6.10
C GLY A 61 -8.44 5.04 6.48
N PHE A 62 -7.19 4.84 6.89
CA PHE A 62 -6.74 3.54 7.40
C PHE A 62 -7.35 3.21 8.77
N GLN A 63 -7.55 4.22 9.63
CA GLN A 63 -8.18 4.02 10.94
C GLN A 63 -9.61 3.49 10.78
N PHE A 64 -10.43 4.17 9.99
CA PHE A 64 -11.83 3.78 9.81
C PHE A 64 -11.97 2.60 8.86
N GLY A 65 -11.12 2.52 7.83
CA GLY A 65 -11.00 1.36 6.95
C GLY A 65 -10.69 0.08 7.71
N SER A 66 -9.85 0.12 8.75
CA SER A 66 -9.53 -1.05 9.58
C SER A 66 -10.76 -1.63 10.26
N ALA A 67 -11.68 -0.78 10.75
CA ALA A 67 -12.95 -1.24 11.32
C ALA A 67 -13.87 -1.86 10.26
N ILE A 68 -13.89 -1.31 9.05
CA ILE A 68 -14.69 -1.86 7.94
C ILE A 68 -14.15 -3.25 7.53
N LEU A 69 -12.83 -3.42 7.46
CA LEU A 69 -12.20 -4.72 7.19
C LEU A 69 -12.44 -5.73 8.32
N GLN A 70 -12.38 -5.30 9.58
CA GLN A 70 -12.71 -6.14 10.74
C GLN A 70 -14.14 -6.69 10.65
N PHE A 71 -15.11 -5.85 10.24
CA PHE A 71 -16.47 -6.30 10.02
C PHE A 71 -16.57 -7.35 8.90
N ASP A 72 -15.91 -7.16 7.76
CA ASP A 72 -15.94 -8.13 6.66
C ASP A 72 -15.42 -9.51 7.10
N ALA A 73 -14.38 -9.51 7.93
CA ALA A 73 -13.77 -10.73 8.43
C ALA A 73 -14.61 -11.45 9.50
N THR A 74 -15.28 -10.71 10.38
CA THR A 74 -15.87 -11.27 11.62
C THR A 74 -17.40 -11.23 11.69
N GLY A 75 -18.05 -10.35 10.92
CA GLY A 75 -19.48 -10.08 11.01
C GLY A 75 -19.92 -9.27 12.24
N GLU A 76 -18.99 -8.80 13.08
CA GLU A 76 -19.28 -7.99 14.27
C GLU A 76 -19.80 -6.58 13.90
N GLN A 77 -21.11 -6.35 14.07
CA GLN A 77 -21.81 -5.14 13.61
C GLN A 77 -21.26 -3.83 14.17
N ASN A 78 -20.78 -3.81 15.42
CA ASN A 78 -20.25 -2.61 16.05
C ASN A 78 -19.08 -1.99 15.24
N PHE A 79 -18.28 -2.80 14.54
CA PHE A 79 -17.19 -2.28 13.70
C PHE A 79 -17.71 -1.66 12.40
N LEU A 80 -18.77 -2.21 11.81
CA LEU A 80 -19.44 -1.61 10.67
C LEU A 80 -20.03 -0.26 11.03
N GLU A 81 -20.77 -0.20 12.14
CA GLU A 81 -21.38 1.05 12.63
C GLU A 81 -20.32 2.11 12.90
N PHE A 82 -19.25 1.75 13.61
CA PHE A 82 -18.14 2.66 13.88
C PHE A 82 -17.48 3.15 12.59
N GLY A 83 -17.06 2.25 11.70
CA GLY A 83 -16.38 2.60 10.45
C GLY A 83 -17.26 3.44 9.51
N ARG A 84 -18.54 3.11 9.40
CA ARG A 84 -19.52 3.85 8.60
C ARG A 84 -19.76 5.25 9.16
N ASN A 85 -20.09 5.37 10.45
CA ASN A 85 -20.39 6.65 11.08
C ASN A 85 -19.19 7.58 11.00
N LYS A 86 -17.99 7.09 11.30
CA LYS A 86 -16.76 7.90 11.21
C LYS A 86 -16.38 8.29 9.80
N THR A 87 -16.67 7.45 8.81
CA THR A 87 -16.50 7.83 7.41
C THR A 87 -17.37 9.05 7.06
N VAL A 88 -18.65 9.03 7.46
CA VAL A 88 -19.58 10.16 7.21
C VAL A 88 -19.19 11.41 7.99
N GLU A 89 -18.83 11.27 9.27
CA GLU A 89 -18.55 12.39 10.17
C GLU A 89 -17.23 13.11 9.85
N VAL A 90 -16.20 12.37 9.40
CA VAL A 90 -14.80 12.86 9.44
C VAL A 90 -14.15 12.93 8.06
N MET A 91 -14.56 12.11 7.08
CA MET A 91 -13.77 11.96 5.84
C MET A 91 -14.09 13.01 4.76
N ALA A 92 -15.11 13.86 4.92
CA ALA A 92 -15.47 14.84 3.90
C ALA A 92 -14.30 15.77 3.47
N PRO A 93 -13.46 16.32 4.38
CA PRO A 93 -12.30 17.12 3.98
C PRO A 93 -11.26 16.36 3.14
N HIS A 94 -11.20 15.03 3.28
CA HIS A 94 -10.25 14.16 2.58
C HIS A 94 -10.66 13.93 1.12
N VAL A 95 -11.95 14.01 0.81
CA VAL A 95 -12.49 13.94 -0.56
C VAL A 95 -12.09 15.17 -1.38
N SER A 96 -12.04 16.33 -0.74
CA SER A 96 -11.70 17.62 -1.37
C SER A 96 -10.25 18.05 -1.13
N HIS A 97 -9.39 17.17 -0.58
CA HIS A 97 -8.03 17.56 -0.21
C HIS A 97 -7.15 17.75 -1.46
N MET A 98 -7.00 18.99 -1.93
CA MET A 98 -6.21 19.29 -3.12
C MET A 98 -4.69 19.26 -2.91
N GLY A 99 -4.20 19.31 -1.67
CA GLY A 99 -2.77 19.41 -1.35
C GLY A 99 -1.97 18.09 -1.33
N VAL A 100 -2.62 16.92 -1.45
CA VAL A 100 -1.98 15.60 -1.33
C VAL A 100 -2.43 14.63 -2.41
N HIS A 101 -1.68 13.55 -2.60
CA HIS A 101 -1.95 12.48 -3.56
C HIS A 101 -2.59 11.23 -2.91
N ASP A 102 -2.85 11.28 -1.60
CA ASP A 102 -3.25 10.13 -0.78
C ASP A 102 -4.75 9.80 -0.83
N HIS A 103 -5.46 10.17 -1.90
CA HIS A 103 -6.91 9.93 -1.99
C HIS A 103 -7.23 8.44 -2.08
N GLY A 104 -6.38 7.68 -2.80
CA GLY A 104 -6.45 6.24 -2.80
C GLY A 104 -6.42 5.70 -1.37
N PHE A 105 -5.43 6.08 -0.56
CA PHE A 105 -5.28 5.61 0.82
C PHE A 105 -6.47 5.98 1.71
N ASN A 106 -7.01 7.19 1.58
CA ASN A 106 -8.08 7.64 2.45
C ASN A 106 -9.46 7.19 2.01
N ASN A 107 -9.82 7.53 0.78
CA ASN A 107 -11.21 7.49 0.32
C ASN A 107 -11.59 6.10 -0.22
N VAL A 108 -10.64 5.35 -0.82
CA VAL A 108 -10.93 3.98 -1.26
C VAL A 108 -10.93 2.99 -0.07
N SER A 109 -10.07 3.19 0.93
CA SER A 109 -10.08 2.38 2.16
C SER A 109 -11.34 2.55 3.01
N THR A 110 -12.08 3.65 2.82
CA THR A 110 -13.33 3.94 3.56
C THR A 110 -14.54 3.77 2.66
N TYR A 111 -14.89 4.80 1.87
CA TYR A 111 -16.04 4.79 0.95
C TYR A 111 -16.01 3.60 -0.01
N GLY A 112 -14.83 3.26 -0.55
CA GLY A 112 -14.65 2.12 -1.44
C GLY A 112 -15.00 0.79 -0.78
N ASN A 113 -14.51 0.57 0.45
CA ASN A 113 -14.84 -0.64 1.21
C ASN A 113 -16.31 -0.71 1.62
N LEU A 114 -16.92 0.40 2.04
CA LEU A 114 -18.37 0.43 2.35
C LEU A 114 -19.22 0.09 1.13
N LEU A 115 -18.87 0.66 -0.03
CA LEU A 115 -19.54 0.37 -1.29
C LEU A 115 -19.35 -1.10 -1.69
N ARG A 116 -18.13 -1.64 -1.55
CA ARG A 116 -17.83 -3.05 -1.82
C ARG A 116 -18.67 -3.98 -0.96
N LEU A 117 -18.74 -3.76 0.35
CA LEU A 117 -19.55 -4.57 1.26
C LEU A 117 -21.04 -4.58 0.88
N MET A 118 -21.55 -3.45 0.40
CA MET A 118 -22.93 -3.36 -0.11
C MET A 118 -23.11 -4.19 -1.39
N GLN A 119 -22.16 -4.11 -2.34
CA GLN A 119 -22.21 -4.85 -3.60
C GLN A 119 -22.00 -6.36 -3.44
N GLU A 120 -21.20 -6.77 -2.45
CA GLU A 120 -20.98 -8.17 -2.08
C GLU A 120 -22.13 -8.75 -1.22
N GLY A 121 -23.15 -7.95 -0.88
CA GLY A 121 -24.30 -8.39 -0.07
C GLY A 121 -23.96 -8.62 1.41
N LYS A 122 -22.80 -8.14 1.89
CA LYS A 122 -22.39 -8.19 3.30
C LYS A 122 -23.14 -7.19 4.18
N THR A 123 -23.76 -6.18 3.56
CA THR A 123 -24.62 -5.20 4.23
C THR A 123 -25.92 -5.01 3.44
N ALA A 124 -26.96 -4.51 4.10
CA ALA A 124 -28.21 -4.20 3.44
C ALA A 124 -28.00 -3.14 2.34
N PHE A 125 -28.62 -3.37 1.18
CA PHE A 125 -28.58 -2.40 0.09
C PHE A 125 -29.30 -1.11 0.49
N ASN A 126 -28.64 0.03 0.27
CA ASN A 126 -29.21 1.35 0.45
C ASN A 126 -28.77 2.27 -0.70
N GLN A 127 -29.74 2.71 -1.50
CA GLN A 127 -29.47 3.52 -2.69
C GLN A 127 -28.84 4.88 -2.37
N TRP A 128 -29.24 5.51 -1.26
CA TRP A 128 -28.70 6.81 -0.85
C TRP A 128 -27.24 6.69 -0.40
N GLU A 129 -26.94 5.70 0.43
CA GLU A 129 -25.56 5.39 0.84
C GLU A 129 -24.69 5.07 -0.38
N LYS A 130 -25.18 4.22 -1.31
CA LYS A 130 -24.48 3.92 -2.56
C LYS A 130 -24.14 5.19 -3.34
N ASN A 131 -25.11 6.05 -3.58
CA ASN A 131 -24.91 7.30 -4.34
C ASN A 131 -23.91 8.23 -3.63
N PHE A 132 -23.97 8.29 -2.30
CA PHE A 132 -23.05 9.07 -1.49
C PHE A 132 -21.60 8.55 -1.60
N TYR A 133 -21.40 7.24 -1.45
CA TYR A 133 -20.08 6.61 -1.58
C TYR A 133 -19.52 6.79 -3.01
N GLU A 134 -20.35 6.58 -4.03
CA GLU A 134 -19.95 6.79 -5.42
C GLU A 134 -19.58 8.25 -5.71
N LEU A 135 -20.33 9.23 -5.18
CA LEU A 135 -19.98 10.64 -5.34
C LEU A 135 -18.62 10.94 -4.71
N ALA A 136 -18.37 10.48 -3.48
CA ALA A 136 -17.09 10.67 -2.81
C ALA A 136 -15.93 10.08 -3.62
N LEU A 137 -16.09 8.86 -4.15
CA LEU A 137 -15.06 8.19 -4.95
C LEU A 137 -14.81 8.88 -6.30
N LYS A 138 -15.87 9.33 -6.98
CA LYS A 138 -15.77 10.11 -8.22
C LYS A 138 -14.95 11.39 -8.01
N ILE A 139 -15.32 12.19 -7.01
CA ILE A 139 -14.63 13.44 -6.71
C ILE A 139 -13.19 13.19 -6.27
N SER A 140 -12.95 12.18 -5.43
CA SER A 140 -11.60 11.84 -4.96
C SER A 140 -10.65 11.52 -6.13
N GLY A 141 -11.10 10.71 -7.10
CA GLY A 141 -10.30 10.41 -8.28
C GLY A 141 -10.02 11.65 -9.15
N ALA A 142 -11.00 12.53 -9.34
CA ALA A 142 -10.82 13.77 -10.08
C ALA A 142 -9.87 14.75 -9.37
N VAL A 143 -10.00 14.92 -8.05
CA VAL A 143 -9.13 15.78 -7.23
C VAL A 143 -7.69 15.27 -7.25
N GLN A 144 -7.46 13.98 -7.03
CA GLN A 144 -6.11 13.41 -7.13
C GLN A 144 -5.55 13.58 -8.54
N ALA A 145 -6.36 13.29 -9.57
CA ALA A 145 -5.94 13.46 -10.95
C ALA A 145 -5.52 14.90 -11.26
N SER A 146 -6.15 15.91 -10.65
CA SER A 146 -5.85 17.33 -10.88
C SER A 146 -4.40 17.73 -10.55
N ARG A 147 -3.71 16.95 -9.71
CA ARG A 147 -2.30 17.13 -9.34
C ARG A 147 -1.35 16.66 -10.45
N TRP A 148 -1.52 17.18 -11.66
CA TRP A 148 -0.83 16.70 -12.84
C TRP A 148 0.46 17.47 -13.13
N THR A 149 1.54 16.75 -13.42
CA THR A 149 2.78 17.29 -13.98
C THR A 149 3.01 16.68 -15.35
N THR A 150 3.15 17.54 -16.36
CA THR A 150 3.53 17.13 -17.72
C THR A 150 5.03 16.90 -17.81
N THR A 151 5.44 15.81 -18.48
CA THR A 151 6.82 15.50 -18.82
C THR A 151 6.98 15.44 -20.34
N LYS A 152 8.21 15.25 -20.84
CA LYS A 152 8.45 15.16 -22.29
C LYS A 152 7.72 14.00 -22.99
N SER A 153 7.43 12.93 -22.26
CA SER A 153 6.88 11.69 -22.80
C SER A 153 5.54 11.30 -22.16
N GLY A 154 4.86 12.23 -21.49
CA GLY A 154 3.59 11.96 -20.80
C GLY A 154 3.42 12.87 -19.59
N GLY A 155 3.17 12.26 -18.43
CA GLY A 155 3.09 12.99 -17.17
C GLY A 155 2.77 12.08 -15.99
N PHE A 156 2.69 12.67 -14.81
CA PHE A 156 2.42 11.96 -13.58
C PHE A 156 1.63 12.81 -12.58
N ILE A 157 0.95 12.13 -11.66
CA ILE A 157 0.37 12.75 -10.46
C ILE A 157 1.50 13.10 -9.49
N HIS A 158 1.71 14.38 -9.22
CA HIS A 158 2.82 14.84 -8.38
C HIS A 158 2.50 14.76 -6.88
N SER A 159 3.55 14.49 -6.10
CA SER A 159 3.47 14.28 -4.65
C SER A 159 3.12 15.56 -3.90
N PHE A 160 2.95 15.49 -2.57
CA PHE A 160 2.77 16.69 -1.73
C PHE A 160 4.00 17.61 -1.75
N ASN A 161 5.19 17.10 -2.12
CA ASN A 161 6.42 17.88 -2.21
C ASN A 161 6.37 18.92 -3.34
N GLY A 162 5.50 18.70 -4.34
CA GLY A 162 5.15 19.67 -5.36
C GLY A 162 5.33 19.16 -6.79
N PRO A 163 5.09 20.01 -7.81
CA PRO A 163 4.99 19.58 -9.21
C PRO A 163 6.25 18.91 -9.78
N HIS A 164 7.41 19.07 -9.15
CA HIS A 164 8.66 18.46 -9.60
C HIS A 164 8.82 17.00 -9.15
N SER A 165 7.95 16.50 -8.27
CA SER A 165 8.19 15.30 -7.48
C SER A 165 7.20 14.17 -7.80
N LEU A 166 7.73 13.04 -8.24
CA LEU A 166 7.02 11.76 -8.36
C LEU A 166 7.46 10.85 -7.21
N PHE A 167 6.58 10.60 -6.23
CA PHE A 167 6.83 9.57 -5.23
C PHE A 167 6.42 8.20 -5.77
N VAL A 168 6.97 7.11 -5.23
CA VAL A 168 6.61 5.77 -5.66
C VAL A 168 5.29 5.27 -5.08
N ASP A 169 4.89 5.73 -3.90
CA ASP A 169 3.63 5.34 -3.23
C ASP A 169 2.38 5.78 -3.99
N THR A 170 2.49 6.81 -4.82
CA THR A 170 1.41 7.27 -5.70
C THR A 170 0.86 6.15 -6.59
N ILE A 171 1.67 5.15 -6.98
CA ILE A 171 1.19 3.99 -7.75
C ILE A 171 0.10 3.22 -7.01
N ARG A 172 0.24 3.08 -5.69
CA ARG A 172 -0.75 2.40 -4.84
C ARG A 172 -2.01 3.26 -4.66
N SER A 173 -1.88 4.58 -4.73
CA SER A 173 -2.98 5.52 -4.61
C SER A 173 -3.79 5.70 -5.92
N CYS A 174 -3.23 5.31 -7.08
CA CYS A 174 -3.90 5.39 -8.40
C CYS A 174 -5.24 4.65 -8.47
N ARG A 175 -5.48 3.70 -7.55
CA ARG A 175 -6.80 3.10 -7.34
C ARG A 175 -7.94 4.12 -7.27
N ALA A 176 -7.71 5.34 -6.76
CA ALA A 176 -8.74 6.39 -6.73
C ALA A 176 -9.16 6.82 -8.14
N LEU A 177 -8.21 6.96 -9.06
CA LEU A 177 -8.50 7.31 -10.46
C LEU A 177 -9.19 6.16 -11.17
N MET A 178 -8.72 4.93 -10.97
CA MET A 178 -9.30 3.72 -11.57
C MET A 178 -10.75 3.51 -11.14
N VAL A 179 -11.03 3.63 -9.84
CA VAL A 179 -12.40 3.54 -9.30
C VAL A 179 -13.28 4.66 -9.84
N SER A 180 -12.80 5.91 -9.83
CA SER A 180 -13.55 7.05 -10.35
C SER A 180 -13.85 6.92 -11.86
N HIS A 181 -12.89 6.41 -12.62
CA HIS A 181 -13.06 6.10 -14.03
C HIS A 181 -14.12 5.02 -14.25
N ARG A 182 -14.07 3.90 -13.52
CA ARG A 182 -15.09 2.83 -13.59
C ARG A 182 -16.50 3.35 -13.29
N LEU A 183 -16.61 4.34 -12.41
CA LEU A 183 -17.87 5.02 -12.09
C LEU A 183 -18.33 6.03 -13.18
N GLY A 184 -17.64 6.10 -14.32
CA GLY A 184 -17.97 6.96 -15.46
C GLY A 184 -17.66 8.44 -15.24
N HIS A 185 -16.79 8.77 -14.28
CA HIS A 185 -16.46 10.16 -13.97
C HIS A 185 -15.25 10.67 -14.78
N VAL A 186 -15.17 11.98 -14.90
CA VAL A 186 -14.10 12.70 -15.58
C VAL A 186 -13.69 13.90 -14.74
N LEU A 187 -12.43 14.31 -14.84
CA LEU A 187 -12.03 15.61 -14.33
C LEU A 187 -12.41 16.68 -15.35
N GLN A 188 -13.20 17.67 -14.95
CA GLN A 188 -13.51 18.85 -15.76
C GLN A 188 -12.40 19.89 -15.55
N GLY A 189 -11.66 20.19 -16.62
CA GLY A 189 -10.62 21.21 -16.65
C GLY A 189 -11.13 22.56 -17.13
N GLU A 190 -10.21 23.51 -17.32
CA GLU A 190 -10.52 24.82 -17.90
C GLU A 190 -11.15 24.69 -19.28
N ASN A 191 -12.07 25.61 -19.62
CA ASN A 191 -12.82 25.60 -20.88
C ASN A 191 -13.56 24.27 -21.15
N ASP A 192 -14.08 23.63 -20.09
CA ASP A 192 -14.84 22.38 -20.14
C ASP A 192 -14.07 21.20 -20.78
N VAL A 193 -12.73 21.23 -20.73
CA VAL A 193 -11.90 20.12 -21.19
C VAL A 193 -12.11 18.91 -20.29
N LYS A 194 -12.68 17.85 -20.86
CA LYS A 194 -12.86 16.57 -20.16
C LYS A 194 -11.54 15.80 -20.14
N ILE A 195 -10.96 15.66 -18.96
CA ILE A 195 -9.73 14.91 -18.73
C ILE A 195 -10.08 13.46 -18.37
N ASN A 196 -9.48 12.53 -19.10
CA ASN A 196 -9.68 11.09 -18.88
C ASN A 196 -8.86 10.62 -17.66
N LEU A 197 -9.56 10.03 -16.69
CA LEU A 197 -8.94 9.54 -15.45
C LEU A 197 -8.13 8.26 -15.66
N LEU A 198 -8.57 7.35 -16.54
CA LEU A 198 -7.80 6.16 -16.91
C LEU A 198 -6.51 6.54 -17.64
N GLU A 199 -6.58 7.51 -18.55
CA GLU A 199 -5.39 8.03 -19.24
C GLU A 199 -4.34 8.55 -18.23
N ARG A 200 -4.75 9.40 -17.28
CA ARG A 200 -3.85 9.92 -16.25
C ARG A 200 -3.28 8.80 -15.37
N ALA A 201 -4.09 7.81 -15.03
CA ALA A 201 -3.62 6.66 -14.25
C ALA A 201 -2.58 5.84 -15.04
N LEU A 202 -2.84 5.51 -16.31
CA LEU A 202 -1.93 4.75 -17.15
C LEU A 202 -0.59 5.47 -17.40
N LEU A 203 -0.65 6.77 -17.72
CA LEU A 203 0.55 7.58 -17.90
C LEU A 203 1.35 7.70 -16.59
N HIS A 204 0.67 7.80 -15.45
CA HIS A 204 1.32 7.78 -14.14
C HIS A 204 2.00 6.44 -13.87
N CYS A 205 1.33 5.31 -14.12
CA CYS A 205 1.91 3.98 -13.97
C CYS A 205 3.15 3.81 -14.86
N GLN A 206 3.09 4.30 -16.10
CA GLN A 206 4.23 4.30 -17.02
C GLN A 206 5.39 5.14 -16.49
N ALA A 207 5.12 6.35 -15.99
CA ALA A 207 6.14 7.22 -15.40
C ALA A 207 6.79 6.56 -14.16
N THR A 208 6.00 5.97 -13.26
CA THR A 208 6.53 5.25 -12.10
C THR A 208 7.40 4.06 -12.52
N ALA A 209 6.95 3.26 -13.48
CA ALA A 209 7.73 2.13 -13.99
C ALA A 209 9.03 2.61 -14.65
N GLN A 210 9.00 3.72 -15.38
CA GLN A 210 10.15 4.24 -16.11
C GLN A 210 11.17 4.91 -15.20
N PHE A 211 10.74 5.67 -14.20
CA PHE A 211 11.62 6.56 -13.44
C PHE A 211 11.89 6.09 -12.01
N SER A 212 10.93 5.40 -11.37
CA SER A 212 11.09 4.93 -10.00
C SER A 212 11.69 3.53 -9.91
N VAL A 213 11.39 2.63 -10.87
CA VAL A 213 11.92 1.26 -10.90
C VAL A 213 13.15 1.16 -11.82
N TYR A 214 14.16 0.42 -11.39
CA TYR A 214 15.41 0.16 -12.11
C TYR A 214 15.44 -1.28 -12.64
N TYR A 215 16.14 -1.52 -13.76
CA TYR A 215 16.04 -2.77 -14.52
C TYR A 215 17.39 -3.41 -14.86
N GLY A 216 18.51 -2.81 -14.47
CA GLY A 216 19.83 -3.31 -14.87
C GLY A 216 20.06 -3.22 -16.39
N GLU A 217 19.44 -2.23 -17.04
CA GLU A 217 19.47 -2.04 -18.50
C GLU A 217 20.39 -0.88 -18.91
N GLY A 218 21.27 -0.45 -18.00
CA GLY A 218 22.29 0.56 -18.25
C GLY A 218 21.80 1.99 -18.12
N ARG A 219 20.77 2.26 -17.29
CA ARG A 219 20.33 3.63 -16.99
C ARG A 219 21.47 4.47 -16.37
N ASP A 220 22.17 3.90 -15.41
CA ASP A 220 23.34 4.48 -14.73
C ASP A 220 24.16 3.37 -14.04
N SER A 221 25.27 3.72 -13.36
CA SER A 221 26.15 2.75 -12.68
C SER A 221 25.52 2.06 -11.46
N TYR A 222 24.36 2.51 -10.99
CA TYR A 222 23.61 1.95 -9.87
C TYR A 222 22.28 1.31 -10.33
N ASP A 223 22.13 1.06 -11.63
CA ASP A 223 20.96 0.40 -12.22
C ASP A 223 21.01 -1.10 -11.94
N ILE A 224 20.22 -1.54 -10.97
CA ILE A 224 20.11 -2.93 -10.52
C ILE A 224 18.64 -3.34 -10.66
N TRP A 225 18.40 -4.57 -11.15
CA TRP A 225 17.05 -5.12 -11.34
C TRP A 225 16.20 -4.97 -10.07
N GLY A 226 15.10 -4.22 -10.18
CA GLY A 226 14.12 -4.04 -9.12
C GLY A 226 14.48 -3.05 -8.01
N ARG A 227 15.69 -2.45 -8.04
CA ARG A 227 15.98 -1.28 -7.19
C ARG A 227 14.90 -0.23 -7.43
N THR A 228 14.41 0.38 -6.36
CA THR A 228 13.27 1.30 -6.44
C THR A 228 13.61 2.60 -5.72
N ALA A 229 13.63 3.70 -6.47
CA ALA A 229 13.74 5.04 -5.91
C ALA A 229 12.44 5.42 -5.19
N HIS A 230 12.58 6.03 -4.03
CA HIS A 230 11.44 6.57 -3.29
C HIS A 230 10.81 7.75 -4.04
N GLU A 231 11.64 8.68 -4.50
CA GLU A 231 11.21 9.88 -5.22
C GLU A 231 12.00 10.05 -6.52
N SER A 232 11.35 10.57 -7.55
CA SER A 232 11.94 10.94 -8.82
C SER A 232 11.72 12.43 -9.10
N ILE A 233 12.80 13.16 -9.36
CA ILE A 233 12.77 14.63 -9.52
C ILE A 233 12.78 15.03 -10.99
N PHE A 234 11.92 15.96 -11.35
CA PHE A 234 11.77 16.51 -12.70
C PHE A 234 11.91 18.03 -12.69
N ASN A 235 12.47 18.59 -13.77
CA ASN A 235 12.40 20.03 -13.99
C ASN A 235 11.05 20.39 -14.59
N THR A 236 10.28 21.20 -13.86
CA THR A 236 8.91 21.58 -14.22
C THR A 236 8.82 22.54 -15.41
N LYS A 237 9.92 23.18 -15.80
CA LYS A 237 9.97 24.07 -16.96
C LYS A 237 10.05 23.30 -18.29
N ASP A 238 10.81 22.20 -18.32
CA ASP A 238 11.12 21.47 -19.55
C ASP A 238 10.71 19.98 -19.53
N GLY A 239 10.18 19.49 -18.41
CA GLY A 239 9.70 18.12 -18.24
C GLY A 239 10.80 17.07 -18.20
N ASN A 240 12.08 17.45 -18.09
CA ASN A 240 13.19 16.49 -18.04
C ASN A 240 13.34 15.89 -16.64
N TYR A 241 13.52 14.56 -16.59
CA TYR A 241 14.02 13.86 -15.41
C TYR A 241 15.40 14.39 -14.99
N ARG A 242 15.64 14.48 -13.69
CA ARG A 242 16.89 14.99 -13.12
C ARG A 242 17.65 13.93 -12.34
N ALA A 243 17.03 13.33 -11.34
CA ALA A 243 17.68 12.37 -10.47
C ALA A 243 16.67 11.60 -9.62
N PRO A 244 17.05 10.43 -9.09
CA PRO A 244 16.35 9.83 -7.97
C PRO A 244 16.61 10.65 -6.70
N ASN A 245 15.65 10.67 -5.79
CA ASN A 245 15.76 11.28 -4.48
C ASN A 245 15.08 10.38 -3.44
N SER A 246 15.22 10.73 -2.16
CA SER A 246 14.50 10.09 -1.07
C SER A 246 14.22 11.07 0.05
N GLN A 247 13.03 10.98 0.64
CA GLN A 247 12.68 11.67 1.89
C GLN A 247 12.83 10.73 3.09
N GLN A 248 12.27 9.52 3.01
CA GLN A 248 12.18 8.56 4.13
C GLN A 248 13.22 7.43 4.10
N GLY A 249 13.86 7.20 2.95
CA GLY A 249 14.96 6.25 2.80
C GLY A 249 16.31 6.88 3.12
N TYR A 250 17.35 6.05 3.14
CA TYR A 250 18.70 6.49 3.43
C TYR A 250 19.25 7.46 2.37
N THR A 251 19.09 7.13 1.08
CA THR A 251 19.49 8.01 -0.04
C THR A 251 18.62 7.77 -1.27
N GLY A 252 18.71 8.64 -2.28
CA GLY A 252 18.12 8.36 -3.60
C GLY A 252 18.75 7.18 -4.35
N PHE A 253 19.91 6.68 -3.89
CA PHE A 253 20.63 5.56 -4.50
C PHE A 253 20.40 4.23 -3.79
N SER A 254 19.76 4.23 -2.62
CA SER A 254 19.34 3.01 -1.93
C SER A 254 17.88 2.66 -2.26
N THR A 255 17.39 1.52 -1.74
CA THR A 255 15.98 1.13 -1.82
C THR A 255 15.38 1.19 -0.42
N TRP A 256 14.53 2.18 -0.19
CA TRP A 256 13.67 2.23 0.99
C TRP A 256 12.57 1.17 0.86
N THR A 257 12.51 0.25 1.82
CA THR A 257 11.79 -1.02 1.61
C THR A 257 10.28 -0.88 1.60
N ARG A 258 9.72 0.13 2.28
CA ARG A 258 8.29 0.45 2.12
C ARG A 258 7.97 1.09 0.76
N GLY A 259 8.87 1.91 0.21
CA GLY A 259 8.72 2.45 -1.15
C GLY A 259 8.70 1.34 -2.20
N LEU A 260 9.60 0.36 -2.05
CA LEU A 260 9.60 -0.87 -2.85
C LEU A 260 8.27 -1.63 -2.71
N ALA A 261 7.79 -1.84 -1.48
CA ALA A 261 6.54 -2.55 -1.23
C ALA A 261 5.33 -1.84 -1.86
N TRP A 262 5.30 -0.51 -1.87
CA TRP A 262 4.26 0.24 -2.58
C TRP A 262 4.26 -0.03 -4.08
N ALA A 263 5.43 -0.08 -4.72
CA ALA A 263 5.53 -0.46 -6.12
C ALA A 263 5.04 -1.90 -6.35
N MET A 264 5.48 -2.86 -5.52
CA MET A 264 5.06 -4.26 -5.62
C MET A 264 3.53 -4.40 -5.58
N CYS A 265 2.89 -3.82 -4.55
CA CYS A 265 1.45 -3.92 -4.35
C CYS A 265 0.68 -3.09 -5.39
N GLY A 266 1.14 -1.88 -5.70
CA GLY A 266 0.50 -1.00 -6.67
C GLY A 266 0.51 -1.59 -8.08
N PHE A 267 1.65 -2.03 -8.62
CA PHE A 267 1.68 -2.62 -9.95
C PHE A 267 0.83 -3.89 -10.05
N ALA A 268 0.84 -4.74 -9.01
CA ALA A 268 -0.01 -5.93 -8.98
C ALA A 268 -1.51 -5.58 -9.02
N GLU A 269 -1.97 -4.62 -8.23
CA GLU A 269 -3.37 -4.20 -8.23
C GLU A 269 -3.80 -3.48 -9.52
N GLU A 270 -2.94 -2.64 -10.08
CA GLU A 270 -3.23 -1.96 -11.34
C GLU A 270 -3.31 -2.99 -12.49
N LEU A 271 -2.42 -4.00 -12.53
CA LEU A 271 -2.51 -5.12 -13.49
C LEU A 271 -3.84 -5.87 -13.42
N GLU A 272 -4.30 -6.18 -12.20
CA GLU A 272 -5.59 -6.81 -11.95
C GLU A 272 -6.73 -5.95 -12.50
N PHE A 273 -6.73 -4.64 -12.22
CA PHE A 273 -7.75 -3.72 -12.70
C PHE A 273 -7.76 -3.64 -14.23
N ILE A 274 -6.60 -3.56 -14.88
CA ILE A 274 -6.51 -3.49 -16.35
C ILE A 274 -7.17 -4.71 -17.02
N GLN A 275 -7.19 -5.90 -16.39
CA GLN A 275 -7.90 -7.08 -16.92
C GLN A 275 -9.40 -6.85 -17.11
N THR A 276 -9.96 -5.88 -16.41
CA THR A 276 -11.39 -5.60 -16.40
C THR A 276 -11.80 -4.44 -17.33
N ILE A 277 -10.83 -3.78 -17.98
CA ILE A 277 -11.09 -2.72 -18.97
C ILE A 277 -11.23 -3.34 -20.36
N ALA A 278 -12.12 -2.80 -21.21
CA ALA A 278 -12.29 -3.29 -22.58
C ALA A 278 -11.06 -2.97 -23.46
N ASP A 279 -10.73 -3.86 -24.40
CA ASP A 279 -9.55 -3.69 -25.28
C ASP A 279 -9.67 -2.46 -26.17
N GLU A 280 -10.88 -2.10 -26.61
CA GLU A 280 -11.17 -0.91 -27.41
C GLU A 280 -10.86 0.39 -26.66
N GLU A 281 -11.03 0.36 -25.33
CA GLU A 281 -10.67 1.49 -24.49
C GLU A 281 -9.15 1.60 -24.35
N LEU A 282 -8.45 0.49 -24.11
CA LEU A 282 -6.99 0.46 -23.96
C LEU A 282 -6.24 0.73 -25.28
N ALA A 283 -6.85 0.44 -26.43
CA ALA A 283 -6.23 0.63 -27.75
C ALA A 283 -5.73 2.06 -27.99
N ARG A 284 -6.42 3.07 -27.44
CA ARG A 284 -6.01 4.49 -27.55
C ARG A 284 -4.75 4.83 -26.73
N PHE A 285 -4.34 3.94 -25.83
CA PHE A 285 -3.20 4.10 -24.92
C PHE A 285 -2.06 3.11 -25.22
N GLY A 286 -2.05 2.54 -26.43
CA GLY A 286 -1.04 1.58 -26.88
C GLY A 286 -1.50 0.13 -26.84
N GLY A 287 -2.66 -0.17 -26.23
CA GLY A 287 -3.21 -1.53 -26.17
C GLY A 287 -2.85 -2.29 -24.90
N ARG A 288 -3.64 -3.33 -24.59
CA ARG A 288 -3.49 -4.15 -23.38
C ARG A 288 -2.09 -4.74 -23.25
N LYS A 289 -1.54 -5.27 -24.33
CA LYS A 289 -0.27 -6.00 -24.32
C LYS A 289 0.88 -5.10 -23.87
N GLU A 290 0.95 -3.88 -24.39
CA GLU A 290 1.96 -2.88 -24.09
C GLU A 290 1.83 -2.39 -22.64
N ILE A 291 0.59 -2.14 -22.19
CA ILE A 291 0.28 -1.72 -20.82
C ILE A 291 0.67 -2.81 -19.82
N GLU A 292 0.22 -4.04 -20.06
CA GLU A 292 0.56 -5.19 -19.22
C GLU A 292 2.07 -5.43 -19.21
N ALA A 293 2.77 -5.29 -20.33
CA ALA A 293 4.19 -5.57 -20.41
C ALA A 293 5.03 -4.68 -19.47
N PHE A 294 4.80 -3.36 -19.45
CA PHE A 294 5.60 -2.49 -18.57
C PHE A 294 5.20 -2.64 -17.10
N MET A 295 3.91 -2.82 -16.80
CA MET A 295 3.45 -3.01 -15.42
C MET A 295 3.93 -4.35 -14.86
N LEU A 296 3.89 -5.42 -15.67
CA LEU A 296 4.36 -6.74 -15.28
C LEU A 296 5.88 -6.75 -15.06
N LYS A 297 6.65 -6.13 -15.95
CA LYS A 297 8.10 -5.98 -15.78
C LYS A 297 8.42 -5.26 -14.46
N ALA A 298 7.72 -4.17 -14.14
CA ALA A 298 7.92 -3.43 -12.90
C ALA A 298 7.51 -4.24 -11.66
N GLY A 299 6.36 -4.93 -11.70
CA GLY A 299 5.90 -5.80 -10.63
C GLY A 299 6.85 -6.97 -10.35
N GLN A 300 7.33 -7.66 -11.39
CA GLN A 300 8.31 -8.74 -11.27
C GLN A 300 9.64 -8.21 -10.73
N ALA A 301 10.16 -7.12 -11.29
CA ALA A 301 11.42 -6.54 -10.85
C ALA A 301 11.42 -6.20 -9.37
N THR A 302 10.38 -5.48 -8.91
CA THR A 302 10.27 -5.07 -7.50
C THR A 302 10.06 -6.26 -6.56
N CYS A 303 9.25 -7.26 -6.94
CA CYS A 303 9.06 -8.48 -6.15
C CYS A 303 10.34 -9.33 -6.07
N ASP A 304 11.10 -9.45 -7.17
CA ASP A 304 12.37 -10.18 -7.18
C ASP A 304 13.40 -9.49 -6.28
N PHE A 305 13.54 -8.18 -6.38
CA PHE A 305 14.45 -7.41 -5.51
C PHE A 305 14.09 -7.57 -4.04
N TYR A 306 12.80 -7.54 -3.69
CA TYR A 306 12.33 -7.80 -2.33
C TYR A 306 12.77 -9.18 -1.83
N ILE A 307 12.57 -10.22 -2.63
CA ILE A 307 12.95 -11.60 -2.27
C ILE A 307 14.46 -11.73 -2.03
N GLU A 308 15.26 -11.10 -2.89
CA GLU A 308 16.72 -11.19 -2.84
C GLU A 308 17.33 -10.40 -1.68
N HIS A 309 16.75 -9.25 -1.33
CA HIS A 309 17.30 -8.29 -0.36
C HIS A 309 16.59 -8.30 1.01
N THR A 310 15.78 -9.33 1.28
CA THR A 310 15.09 -9.51 2.56
C THR A 310 15.65 -10.72 3.33
N PRO A 311 15.80 -10.63 4.67
CA PRO A 311 16.08 -11.75 5.57
C PRO A 311 15.19 -12.99 5.37
N MET A 312 15.61 -14.13 5.92
CA MET A 312 15.02 -15.44 5.64
C MET A 312 13.55 -15.57 6.03
N ASP A 313 13.12 -14.84 7.06
CA ASP A 313 11.75 -14.81 7.59
C ASP A 313 10.80 -13.90 6.80
N GLY A 314 11.33 -13.17 5.80
CA GLY A 314 10.53 -12.32 4.93
C GLY A 314 10.30 -10.90 5.46
N ILE A 315 10.99 -10.48 6.52
CA ILE A 315 10.83 -9.15 7.12
C ILE A 315 12.05 -8.27 6.78
N PRO A 316 11.87 -7.16 6.03
CA PRO A 316 12.98 -6.35 5.56
C PRO A 316 13.49 -5.39 6.63
N TYR A 317 14.76 -5.03 6.53
CA TYR A 317 15.27 -3.81 7.17
C TYR A 317 14.67 -2.58 6.49
N TRP A 318 14.60 -1.44 7.18
CA TRP A 318 13.91 -0.25 6.68
C TRP A 318 14.46 0.29 5.33
N ASP A 319 15.75 0.06 5.04
CA ASP A 319 16.40 0.44 3.79
C ASP A 319 17.56 -0.52 3.46
N THR A 320 17.69 -0.92 2.19
CA THR A 320 18.72 -1.89 1.75
C THR A 320 20.13 -1.31 1.67
N GLY A 321 20.26 0.02 1.75
CA GLY A 321 21.52 0.75 1.80
C GLY A 321 21.82 1.37 3.16
N ALA A 322 21.07 1.02 4.21
CA ALA A 322 21.22 1.62 5.54
C ALA A 322 22.68 1.51 6.07
N PRO A 323 23.23 2.58 6.67
CA PRO A 323 24.66 2.72 6.90
C PRO A 323 25.26 1.70 7.89
N ASN A 324 24.47 1.20 8.84
CA ASN A 324 24.91 0.19 9.80
C ASN A 324 24.50 -1.23 9.41
N LEU A 325 23.81 -1.42 8.27
CA LEU A 325 23.42 -2.74 7.78
C LEU A 325 24.63 -3.69 7.61
N PRO A 326 25.82 -3.24 7.13
CA PRO A 326 27.02 -4.10 7.08
C PRO A 326 27.49 -4.61 8.45
N LYS A 327 27.21 -3.89 9.54
CA LYS A 327 27.57 -4.30 10.90
C LYS A 327 26.74 -5.50 11.39
N LEU A 328 25.61 -5.79 10.73
CA LEU A 328 24.81 -6.99 10.96
C LEU A 328 25.39 -8.23 10.27
N GLY A 329 26.50 -8.11 9.52
CA GLY A 329 27.15 -9.24 8.84
C GLY A 329 26.24 -9.87 7.79
N ASN A 330 26.18 -11.21 7.74
CA ASN A 330 25.35 -11.95 6.78
C ASN A 330 23.86 -11.95 7.18
N TYR A 331 23.27 -10.76 7.37
CA TYR A 331 21.89 -10.58 7.83
C TYR A 331 20.84 -11.23 6.92
N LEU A 332 21.14 -11.37 5.62
CA LEU A 332 20.28 -12.03 4.64
C LEU A 332 20.20 -13.56 4.82
N ASN A 333 21.11 -14.19 5.57
CA ASN A 333 21.18 -15.64 5.78
C ASN A 333 20.68 -16.05 7.18
N ARG A 334 19.81 -15.23 7.77
CA ARG A 334 19.09 -15.51 9.01
C ARG A 334 17.75 -14.78 9.02
N ALA A 335 16.90 -15.09 10.00
CA ALA A 335 15.71 -14.26 10.27
C ALA A 335 16.13 -12.84 10.65
N ALA A 336 15.28 -11.85 10.36
CA ALA A 336 15.49 -10.50 10.83
C ALA A 336 15.45 -10.47 12.37
N ASP A 337 16.27 -9.61 12.97
CA ASP A 337 16.29 -9.42 14.42
C ASP A 337 15.74 -8.02 14.72
N PRO A 338 14.46 -7.86 15.09
CA PRO A 338 13.89 -6.56 15.41
C PRO A 338 14.48 -5.92 16.70
N PHE A 339 15.28 -6.65 17.47
CA PHE A 339 15.88 -6.22 18.73
C PHE A 339 17.40 -5.98 18.65
N ASN A 340 17.96 -5.96 17.43
CA ASN A 340 19.36 -5.64 17.22
C ASN A 340 19.69 -4.17 17.60
N ASN A 341 20.97 -3.79 17.52
CA ASN A 341 21.44 -2.45 17.89
C ASN A 341 22.04 -1.63 16.73
N GLN A 342 21.78 -2.04 15.48
CA GLN A 342 22.38 -1.46 14.27
C GLN A 342 21.35 -0.77 13.38
N GLU A 343 20.31 -1.48 12.93
CA GLU A 343 19.30 -0.96 11.99
C GLU A 343 17.91 -1.52 12.30
N PRO A 344 16.84 -0.72 12.22
CA PRO A 344 15.48 -1.21 12.45
C PRO A 344 14.94 -2.01 11.26
N VAL A 345 14.04 -2.95 11.57
CA VAL A 345 13.20 -3.60 10.58
C VAL A 345 11.99 -2.73 10.25
N ASP A 346 11.31 -3.01 9.14
CA ASP A 346 10.01 -2.41 8.85
C ASP A 346 8.98 -3.48 8.48
N ALA A 347 8.22 -3.91 9.48
CA ALA A 347 7.15 -4.89 9.29
C ALA A 347 6.01 -4.36 8.42
N SER A 348 5.82 -3.03 8.34
CA SER A 348 4.80 -2.44 7.48
C SER A 348 5.12 -2.67 6.00
N ALA A 349 6.40 -2.56 5.60
CA ALA A 349 6.87 -2.95 4.27
C ALA A 349 6.60 -4.43 3.97
N ALA A 350 6.78 -5.31 4.95
CA ALA A 350 6.49 -6.74 4.79
C ALA A 350 5.00 -7.02 4.59
N ALA A 351 4.11 -6.35 5.33
CA ALA A 351 2.66 -6.51 5.16
C ALA A 351 2.22 -6.11 3.74
N ILE A 352 2.69 -4.96 3.26
CA ILE A 352 2.41 -4.46 1.91
C ILE A 352 3.07 -5.36 0.85
N GLY A 353 4.31 -5.80 1.09
CA GLY A 353 5.04 -6.70 0.19
C GLY A 353 4.36 -8.05 0.04
N ALA A 354 3.81 -8.60 1.13
CA ALA A 354 3.01 -9.83 1.08
C ALA A 354 1.77 -9.67 0.19
N GLN A 355 1.10 -8.50 0.22
CA GLN A 355 0.00 -8.22 -0.71
C GLN A 355 0.48 -8.25 -2.16
N GLY A 356 1.57 -7.55 -2.48
CA GLY A 356 2.13 -7.54 -3.84
C GLY A 356 2.52 -8.92 -4.33
N LEU A 357 3.19 -9.72 -3.50
CA LEU A 357 3.60 -11.10 -3.82
C LEU A 357 2.40 -12.01 -4.07
N LEU A 358 1.38 -11.98 -3.22
CA LEU A 358 0.20 -12.83 -3.35
C LEU A 358 -0.63 -12.47 -4.59
N ARG A 359 -0.83 -11.17 -4.85
CA ARG A 359 -1.58 -10.68 -6.02
C ARG A 359 -0.85 -10.98 -7.32
N LEU A 360 0.44 -10.64 -7.41
CA LEU A 360 1.25 -10.92 -8.61
C LEU A 360 1.36 -12.42 -8.87
N GLY A 361 1.55 -13.21 -7.80
CA GLY A 361 1.59 -14.68 -7.90
C GLY A 361 0.31 -15.25 -8.50
N ARG A 362 -0.84 -14.79 -8.01
CA ARG A 362 -2.15 -15.18 -8.52
C ARG A 362 -2.37 -14.73 -9.97
N PHE A 363 -2.07 -13.47 -10.29
CA PHE A 363 -2.17 -12.94 -11.65
C PHE A 363 -1.39 -13.80 -12.65
N LEU A 364 -0.16 -14.19 -12.31
CA LEU A 364 0.68 -15.05 -13.15
C LEU A 364 0.12 -16.47 -13.27
N GLN A 365 -0.39 -17.06 -12.20
CA GLN A 365 -1.07 -18.36 -12.25
C GLN A 365 -2.26 -18.32 -13.21
N GLU A 366 -3.09 -17.27 -13.15
CA GLU A 366 -4.25 -17.07 -14.02
C GLU A 366 -3.84 -16.84 -15.50
N LYS A 367 -2.65 -16.28 -15.75
CA LYS A 367 -2.05 -16.15 -17.09
C LYS A 367 -1.33 -17.42 -17.58
N GLY A 368 -1.30 -18.48 -16.77
CA GLY A 368 -0.65 -19.75 -17.11
C GLY A 368 0.86 -19.81 -16.81
N GLU A 369 1.44 -18.79 -16.18
CA GLU A 369 2.84 -18.76 -15.71
C GLU A 369 2.96 -19.40 -14.31
N THR A 370 2.54 -20.66 -14.20
CA THR A 370 2.35 -21.34 -12.90
C THR A 370 3.62 -21.40 -12.05
N GLU A 371 4.80 -21.61 -12.63
CA GLU A 371 6.06 -21.68 -11.85
C GLU A 371 6.41 -20.33 -11.20
N ASN A 372 6.43 -19.25 -11.99
CA ASN A 372 6.66 -17.89 -11.49
C ASN A 372 5.55 -17.46 -10.53
N GLY A 373 4.29 -17.79 -10.84
CA GLY A 373 3.16 -17.51 -9.98
C GLY A 373 3.27 -18.21 -8.61
N ASN A 374 3.67 -19.49 -8.60
CA ASN A 374 3.91 -20.25 -7.36
C ASN A 374 5.07 -19.70 -6.54
N LYS A 375 6.15 -19.21 -7.18
CA LYS A 375 7.28 -18.55 -6.50
C LYS A 375 6.78 -17.38 -5.65
N TYR A 376 6.03 -16.45 -6.24
CA TYR A 376 5.54 -15.28 -5.51
C TYR A 376 4.45 -15.64 -4.51
N TRP A 377 3.50 -16.50 -4.88
CA TRP A 377 2.43 -16.95 -3.98
C TRP A 377 2.99 -17.58 -2.70
N GLN A 378 3.91 -18.54 -2.83
CA GLN A 378 4.50 -19.21 -1.67
C GLN A 378 5.37 -18.29 -0.81
N THR A 379 6.06 -17.34 -1.45
CA THR A 379 6.81 -16.32 -0.72
C THR A 379 5.86 -15.43 0.07
N GLY A 380 4.75 -14.97 -0.53
CA GLY A 380 3.73 -14.18 0.15
C GLY A 380 3.12 -14.91 1.37
N LEU A 381 2.81 -16.20 1.23
CA LEU A 381 2.35 -17.04 2.36
C LEU A 381 3.42 -17.16 3.46
N THR A 382 4.69 -17.25 3.08
CA THR A 382 5.80 -17.30 4.06
C THR A 382 5.88 -15.99 4.86
N VAL A 383 5.83 -14.84 4.18
CA VAL A 383 5.92 -13.52 4.83
C VAL A 383 4.75 -13.28 5.79
N ILE A 384 3.51 -13.50 5.33
CA ILE A 384 2.35 -13.27 6.20
C ILE A 384 2.29 -14.25 7.38
N GLN A 385 2.74 -15.50 7.21
CA GLN A 385 2.85 -16.42 8.34
C GLN A 385 3.75 -15.86 9.44
N THR A 386 4.88 -15.23 9.07
CA THR A 386 5.78 -14.56 10.02
C THR A 386 5.10 -13.38 10.71
N LEU A 387 4.38 -12.54 9.96
CA LEU A 387 3.70 -11.35 10.50
C LEU A 387 2.56 -11.66 11.47
N LEU A 388 1.89 -12.81 11.32
CA LEU A 388 0.80 -13.27 12.20
C LEU A 388 1.30 -13.91 13.51
N GLN A 389 2.58 -13.74 13.85
CA GLN A 389 3.21 -14.32 15.03
C GLN A 389 4.07 -13.29 15.77
N GLU A 390 4.33 -13.52 17.06
CA GLU A 390 5.32 -12.75 17.80
C GLU A 390 6.72 -12.97 17.20
N PRO A 391 7.60 -11.95 17.19
CA PRO A 391 7.48 -10.66 17.85
C PRO A 391 6.71 -9.58 17.05
N TYR A 392 6.23 -9.88 15.84
CA TYR A 392 5.60 -8.87 14.97
C TYR A 392 4.11 -8.64 15.29
N LEU A 393 3.39 -9.68 15.71
CA LEU A 393 2.01 -9.57 16.13
C LEU A 393 1.92 -9.09 17.59
N SER A 394 1.24 -7.96 17.81
CA SER A 394 1.05 -7.40 19.15
C SER A 394 0.00 -8.17 19.96
N THR A 395 0.45 -8.93 20.95
CA THR A 395 -0.40 -9.63 21.94
C THR A 395 -0.65 -8.81 23.21
N ASN A 396 0.08 -7.71 23.40
CA ASN A 396 0.00 -6.87 24.61
C ASN A 396 -1.29 -6.02 24.63
N PRO A 397 -2.22 -6.20 25.57
CA PRO A 397 -3.49 -5.46 25.60
C PRO A 397 -3.31 -3.94 25.80
N ASN A 398 -2.17 -3.50 26.32
CA ASN A 398 -1.86 -2.08 26.53
C ASN A 398 -1.26 -1.41 25.28
N HIS A 399 -0.91 -2.16 24.25
CA HIS A 399 -0.44 -1.61 22.97
C HIS A 399 -1.62 -1.45 22.02
N GLN A 400 -1.81 -0.26 21.45
CA GLN A 400 -2.95 0.08 20.60
C GLN A 400 -2.83 -0.44 19.17
N GLY A 401 -1.62 -0.56 18.61
CA GLY A 401 -1.41 -1.15 17.28
C GLY A 401 -1.33 -2.68 17.28
N ILE A 402 -1.64 -3.31 16.13
CA ILE A 402 -1.60 -4.76 15.94
C ILE A 402 -0.28 -5.25 15.31
N LEU A 403 0.32 -4.46 14.42
CA LEU A 403 1.57 -4.82 13.75
C LEU A 403 2.76 -4.02 14.31
N LEU A 404 3.64 -4.69 15.03
CA LEU A 404 4.81 -4.09 15.67
C LEU A 404 5.99 -3.94 14.70
N HIS A 405 6.99 -3.16 15.12
CA HIS A 405 8.22 -2.91 14.37
C HIS A 405 8.00 -2.24 13.02
N SER A 406 7.08 -1.27 12.98
CA SER A 406 6.95 -0.33 11.88
C SER A 406 7.93 0.84 12.05
N VAL A 407 8.49 1.33 10.95
CA VAL A 407 9.36 2.53 10.94
C VAL A 407 8.72 3.60 10.06
N TYR A 408 8.40 4.76 10.60
CA TYR A 408 7.83 5.88 9.86
C TYR A 408 8.87 6.68 9.07
N HIS A 409 9.79 7.36 9.75
CA HIS A 409 10.71 8.32 9.10
C HIS A 409 12.05 8.38 9.82
N TRP A 410 12.79 7.29 9.70
CA TRP A 410 14.05 7.10 10.43
C TRP A 410 15.08 8.22 10.19
N PRO A 411 15.32 8.70 8.94
CA PRO A 411 16.28 9.78 8.71
C PRO A 411 15.97 11.10 9.43
N ASN A 412 14.69 11.39 9.73
CA ASN A 412 14.30 12.61 10.44
C ASN A 412 14.17 12.41 11.95
N GLY A 413 14.44 11.19 12.46
CA GLY A 413 14.35 10.88 13.89
C GLY A 413 12.95 11.00 14.48
N TRP A 414 11.91 10.72 13.69
CA TRP A 414 10.52 10.83 14.15
C TRP A 414 10.03 9.60 14.89
N ASP A 415 10.69 8.47 14.66
CA ASP A 415 10.37 7.19 15.28
C ASP A 415 10.75 7.17 16.75
N TYR A 416 9.92 6.53 17.56
CA TYR A 416 10.24 6.36 18.97
C TYR A 416 11.34 5.31 19.15
N VAL A 417 12.41 5.71 19.84
CA VAL A 417 13.51 4.85 20.25
C VAL A 417 13.36 4.59 21.75
N PRO A 418 13.07 3.34 22.18
CA PRO A 418 12.98 3.00 23.59
C PRO A 418 14.28 3.28 24.35
N GLU A 419 14.16 3.60 25.64
CA GLU A 419 15.33 3.78 26.51
C GLU A 419 16.23 2.54 26.49
N GLY A 420 17.54 2.75 26.30
CA GLY A 420 18.52 1.68 26.16
C GLY A 420 18.66 1.09 24.74
N SER A 421 17.81 1.48 23.79
CA SER A 421 17.94 1.12 22.38
C SER A 421 18.71 2.17 21.58
N SER A 422 19.37 1.76 20.50
CA SER A 422 19.97 2.63 19.48
C SER A 422 19.11 2.80 18.23
N ILE A 423 18.02 2.04 18.12
CA ILE A 423 17.12 1.98 16.96
C ILE A 423 15.64 1.96 17.39
N PRO A 424 14.70 2.39 16.53
CA PRO A 424 13.28 2.25 16.81
C PRO A 424 12.87 0.78 16.75
N LEU A 425 12.04 0.36 17.70
CA LEU A 425 11.50 -0.99 17.77
C LEU A 425 10.23 -1.01 18.62
N GLY A 426 9.35 -1.98 18.36
CA GLY A 426 8.18 -2.26 19.19
C GLY A 426 6.99 -1.32 18.98
N GLU A 427 7.03 -0.42 18.00
CA GLU A 427 5.92 0.48 17.68
C GLU A 427 5.21 0.07 16.39
N SER A 428 3.94 0.47 16.28
CA SER A 428 3.06 0.26 15.13
C SER A 428 2.86 1.52 14.32
N SER A 429 2.35 1.33 13.11
CA SER A 429 1.93 2.41 12.21
C SER A 429 0.51 2.16 11.73
N MET A 430 -0.26 3.21 11.45
CA MET A 430 -1.67 3.06 11.05
C MET A 430 -1.80 2.39 9.67
N TRP A 431 -0.85 2.66 8.75
CA TRP A 431 -0.79 1.94 7.47
C TRP A 431 -0.38 0.47 7.66
N GLY A 432 0.61 0.17 8.49
CA GLY A 432 1.01 -1.22 8.78
C GLY A 432 -0.15 -2.03 9.35
N ASP A 433 -0.87 -1.44 10.30
CA ASP A 433 -2.08 -1.97 10.91
C ASP A 433 -3.21 -2.22 9.89
N TYR A 434 -3.43 -1.30 8.95
CA TYR A 434 -4.43 -1.49 7.90
C TYR A 434 -4.01 -2.56 6.89
N HIS A 435 -2.76 -2.54 6.43
CA HIS A 435 -2.28 -3.44 5.38
C HIS A 435 -2.14 -4.89 5.86
N ILE A 436 -1.80 -5.13 7.15
CA ILE A 436 -1.86 -6.49 7.71
C ILE A 436 -3.31 -7.01 7.76
N ARG A 437 -4.30 -6.15 8.08
CA ARG A 437 -5.73 -6.52 8.03
C ARG A 437 -6.18 -6.79 6.60
N GLU A 438 -5.75 -5.97 5.65
CA GLU A 438 -6.11 -6.12 4.24
C GLU A 438 -5.57 -7.43 3.64
N VAL A 439 -4.31 -7.79 3.92
CA VAL A 439 -3.75 -9.07 3.46
C VAL A 439 -4.32 -10.28 4.22
N ALA A 440 -4.64 -10.14 5.51
CA ALA A 440 -5.32 -11.19 6.27
C ALA A 440 -6.73 -11.45 5.73
N LEU A 441 -7.49 -10.40 5.40
CA LEU A 441 -8.82 -10.52 4.82
C LEU A 441 -8.76 -11.14 3.43
N TYR A 442 -7.79 -10.72 2.61
CA TYR A 442 -7.52 -11.32 1.30
C TYR A 442 -7.35 -12.84 1.42
N LEU A 443 -6.49 -13.32 2.32
CA LEU A 443 -6.26 -14.76 2.49
C LEU A 443 -7.46 -15.48 3.08
N GLN A 444 -8.15 -14.88 4.06
CA GLN A 444 -9.37 -15.46 4.60
C GLN A 444 -10.41 -15.69 3.50
N LYS A 445 -10.60 -14.71 2.60
CA LYS A 445 -11.53 -14.86 1.48
C LYS A 445 -11.08 -15.96 0.51
N VAL A 446 -9.77 -16.09 0.24
CA VAL A 446 -9.24 -17.21 -0.54
C VAL A 446 -9.51 -18.56 0.13
N ILE A 447 -9.25 -18.69 1.42
CA ILE A 447 -9.47 -19.93 2.19
C ILE A 447 -10.96 -20.31 2.19
N ASN A 448 -11.83 -19.32 2.35
CA ASN A 448 -13.29 -19.52 2.41
C ASN A 448 -13.95 -19.64 1.02
N ASN A 449 -13.20 -19.51 -0.08
CA ASN A 449 -13.73 -19.39 -1.44
C ASN A 449 -14.78 -18.27 -1.59
N GLU A 450 -14.59 -17.15 -0.88
CA GLU A 450 -15.37 -15.93 -1.04
C GLU A 450 -14.94 -15.17 -2.32
N PRO A 451 -15.73 -14.17 -2.77
CA PRO A 451 -15.31 -13.29 -3.86
C PRO A 451 -13.89 -12.73 -3.64
N TYR A 452 -13.06 -12.82 -4.68
CA TYR A 452 -11.67 -12.38 -4.66
C TYR A 452 -11.57 -10.90 -4.26
N TYR A 453 -10.74 -10.57 -3.26
CA TYR A 453 -10.66 -9.21 -2.72
C TYR A 453 -9.88 -8.27 -3.67
N THR A 454 -10.59 -7.30 -4.23
CA THR A 454 -10.00 -6.22 -5.04
C THR A 454 -10.53 -4.86 -4.62
N PHE A 455 -9.76 -3.81 -4.90
CA PHE A 455 -10.19 -2.44 -4.60
C PHE A 455 -11.38 -1.98 -5.47
N TYR A 456 -11.69 -2.70 -6.56
CA TYR A 456 -12.70 -2.32 -7.55
C TYR A 456 -13.97 -3.18 -7.49
N ASN A 457 -14.07 -4.18 -6.61
CA ASN A 457 -15.28 -5.01 -6.45
C ASN A 457 -16.56 -4.20 -6.17
N GLY A 458 -16.42 -3.00 -5.57
CA GLY A 458 -17.54 -2.10 -5.29
C GLY A 458 -18.06 -1.32 -6.50
N VAL A 459 -17.33 -1.31 -7.61
CA VAL A 459 -17.66 -0.49 -8.79
C VAL A 459 -17.80 -1.39 -10.02
N LYS A 460 -19.03 -1.52 -10.49
CA LYS A 460 -19.39 -2.33 -11.67
C LYS A 460 -19.65 -1.44 -12.86
#